data_AF-A0A536L9Z4-F1
#
_entry.id   AF-A0A536L9Z4-F1
#
_cell.length_a   1.000
_cell.length_b   1.000
_cell.length_c   1.000
_cell.angle_alpha   90.00
_cell.angle_beta   90.00
_cell.angle_gamma   90.00
#
_symmetry.space_group_name_H-M   'P 1'
#
loop_
_entity.id
_entity.type
_entity.pdbx_description
1 polymer ?
#
loop_
_entity_poly.entity_id
_entity_poly.type
_entity_poly.pdbx_seq_one_letter_code
_entity_poly.pdbx_strand_id
1 'polypeptide(L)'
;MLVVALGIGYLFARAVEITPDAWLAHYAATWADWSFHASVATSFAHGHNLPPQNPNFAGTPFRYPFAPDFASALLLAGGWTVPASLAWPSWAMTVLTLSGLILWARRLTGGIAAGVIAVTLTLLGGGIGFLFFFGDAARLGLSNALMHIAHTYDRSCPYGSPPDPSCLDATFNIQWYNPILSYYLPQRSFVFGAAMVMAVLLLLTPPLLATPFFRWRETIATIRSSWPRWMLKSEAVAFLVAGGLTGLLPLFHVHSLLVLGIVTAGWALLFPRPAWLGFFA
;
A
#
# COMPACT_ATOMS: atom_id res chain seq x y z
N MET A 1 4.13 12.55 12.95
CA MET A 1 3.33 12.36 11.72
C MET A 1 3.42 13.53 10.77
N LEU A 2 3.28 14.78 11.22
CA LEU A 2 3.41 15.95 10.33
C LEU A 2 4.70 15.93 9.49
N VAL A 3 5.87 15.71 10.10
CA VAL A 3 7.16 15.65 9.39
C VAL A 3 7.17 14.56 8.30
N VAL A 4 6.68 13.36 8.61
CA VAL A 4 6.61 12.25 7.64
C VAL A 4 5.65 12.60 6.49
N ALA A 5 4.47 13.15 6.82
CA ALA A 5 3.49 13.55 5.81
C ALA A 5 4.04 14.64 4.87
N LEU A 6 4.76 15.63 5.41
CA LEU A 6 5.43 16.67 4.62
C LEU A 6 6.56 16.10 3.77
N GLY A 7 7.38 15.19 4.32
CA GLY A 7 8.46 14.53 3.59
C GLY A 7 7.93 13.69 2.42
N ILE A 8 6.92 12.86 2.66
CA ILE A 8 6.25 12.10 1.59
C ILE A 8 5.56 13.05 0.59
N GLY A 9 4.95 14.14 1.06
CA GLY A 9 4.34 15.16 0.20
C GLY A 9 5.36 15.83 -0.73
N TYR A 10 6.55 16.13 -0.21
CA TYR A 10 7.66 16.63 -1.03
C TYR A 10 8.07 15.62 -2.10
N LEU A 11 8.16 14.33 -1.76
CA LEU A 11 8.47 13.28 -2.73
C LEU A 11 7.41 13.17 -3.83
N PHE A 12 6.12 13.19 -3.47
CA PHE A 12 5.02 13.18 -4.46
C PHE A 12 5.02 14.44 -5.34
N ALA A 13 5.32 15.61 -4.77
CA ALA A 13 5.43 16.86 -5.53
C ALA A 13 6.63 16.87 -6.50
N ARG A 14 7.67 16.08 -6.22
CA ARG A 14 8.85 15.90 -7.07
C ARG A 14 8.83 14.57 -7.84
N ALA A 15 7.70 13.86 -7.86
CA ALA A 15 7.58 12.60 -8.60
C ALA A 15 7.63 12.85 -10.11
N VAL A 16 6.95 13.92 -10.55
CA VAL A 16 6.91 14.39 -11.94
C VAL A 16 7.15 15.90 -11.99
N GLU A 17 8.14 16.32 -12.76
CA GLU A 17 8.39 17.71 -13.11
C GLU A 17 7.83 17.99 -14.51
N ILE A 18 7.04 19.05 -14.64
CA ILE A 18 6.44 19.46 -15.91
C ILE A 18 7.31 20.59 -16.49
N THR A 19 7.84 20.37 -17.68
CA THR A 19 8.53 21.39 -18.49
C THR A 19 7.62 21.80 -19.66
N PRO A 20 7.96 22.87 -20.42
CA PRO A 20 7.21 23.23 -21.62
C PRO A 20 7.15 22.11 -22.67
N ASP A 21 8.17 21.25 -22.73
CA ASP A 21 8.35 20.24 -23.77
C ASP A 21 8.01 18.81 -23.32
N ALA A 22 8.08 18.51 -22.02
CA ALA A 22 7.97 17.15 -21.52
C ALA A 22 7.52 17.05 -20.06
N TRP A 23 7.07 15.86 -19.66
CA TRP A 23 6.98 15.47 -18.26
C TRP A 23 8.17 14.60 -17.90
N LEU A 24 8.94 15.03 -16.92
CA LEU A 24 10.14 14.37 -16.45
C LEU A 24 9.82 13.64 -15.15
N ALA A 25 9.95 12.32 -15.16
CA ALA A 25 9.85 11.53 -13.93
C ALA A 25 11.25 11.37 -13.33
N HIS A 26 11.39 11.67 -12.04
CA HIS A 26 12.69 11.60 -11.35
C HIS A 26 13.08 10.17 -10.91
N TYR A 27 12.19 9.20 -11.08
CA TYR A 27 12.44 7.79 -10.75
C TYR A 27 11.81 6.86 -11.79
N ALA A 28 12.53 5.80 -12.15
CA ALA A 28 12.12 4.89 -13.23
C ALA A 28 10.78 4.18 -12.95
N ALA A 29 10.52 3.77 -11.70
CA ALA A 29 9.23 3.15 -11.37
C ALA A 29 8.07 4.15 -11.49
N THR A 30 8.30 5.42 -11.11
CA THR A 30 7.30 6.49 -11.29
C THR A 30 7.03 6.72 -12.77
N TRP A 31 8.08 6.80 -13.60
CA TRP A 31 7.93 6.94 -15.05
C TRP A 31 7.04 5.85 -15.65
N ALA A 32 7.32 4.59 -15.31
CA ALA A 32 6.60 3.44 -15.84
C ALA A 32 5.16 3.35 -15.31
N ASP A 33 4.96 3.49 -14.00
CA ASP A 33 3.66 3.29 -13.36
C ASP A 33 2.71 4.47 -13.61
N TRP A 34 3.19 5.71 -13.46
CA TRP A 34 2.33 6.89 -13.57
C TRP A 34 1.92 7.19 -15.01
N SER A 35 2.74 6.83 -16.01
CA SER A 35 2.32 6.96 -17.42
C SER A 35 1.13 6.06 -17.74
N PHE A 36 1.15 4.82 -17.26
CA PHE A 36 0.00 3.91 -17.36
C PHE A 36 -1.24 4.48 -16.66
N HIS A 37 -1.11 4.90 -15.39
CA HIS A 37 -2.22 5.44 -14.62
C HIS A 37 -2.77 6.77 -15.17
N ALA A 38 -1.92 7.62 -15.74
CA ALA A 38 -2.35 8.81 -16.47
C ALA A 38 -3.24 8.45 -17.66
N SER A 39 -2.85 7.46 -18.48
CA SER A 39 -3.66 6.98 -19.60
C SER A 39 -5.02 6.42 -19.15
N VAL A 40 -5.04 5.66 -18.05
CA VAL A 40 -6.28 5.09 -17.52
C VAL A 40 -7.20 6.19 -16.98
N ALA A 41 -6.70 7.07 -16.11
CA ALA A 41 -7.50 8.15 -15.52
C ALA A 41 -8.06 9.11 -16.58
N THR A 42 -7.25 9.47 -17.58
CA THR A 42 -7.70 10.33 -18.70
C THR A 42 -8.72 9.63 -19.59
N SER A 43 -8.59 8.31 -19.81
CA SER A 43 -9.59 7.53 -20.56
C SER A 43 -10.97 7.55 -19.89
N PHE A 44 -11.02 7.51 -18.56
CA PHE A 44 -12.27 7.66 -17.82
C PHE A 44 -12.81 9.10 -17.90
N ALA A 45 -11.95 10.10 -17.70
CA ALA A 45 -12.36 11.50 -17.64
C ALA A 45 -12.81 12.07 -18.99
N HIS A 46 -12.16 11.67 -20.09
CA HIS A 46 -12.36 12.27 -21.42
C HIS A 46 -12.73 11.26 -22.51
N GLY A 47 -12.47 9.97 -22.30
CA GLY A 47 -12.66 8.93 -23.30
C GLY A 47 -13.97 8.14 -23.20
N HIS A 48 -14.88 8.52 -22.29
CA HIS A 48 -16.13 7.78 -22.01
C HIS A 48 -15.90 6.28 -21.78
N ASN A 49 -14.83 5.92 -21.06
CA ASN A 49 -14.38 4.54 -20.91
C ASN A 49 -15.17 3.74 -19.84
N LEU A 50 -16.50 3.69 -19.98
CA LEU A 50 -17.38 2.85 -19.16
C LEU A 50 -18.33 2.05 -20.08
N PRO A 51 -18.32 0.70 -20.03
CA PRO A 51 -17.51 -0.16 -19.18
C PRO A 51 -15.99 -0.09 -19.46
N PRO A 52 -15.11 -0.31 -18.47
CA PRO A 52 -13.67 -0.12 -18.62
C PRO A 52 -13.03 -1.01 -19.69
N GLN A 53 -12.41 -0.39 -20.69
CA GLN A 53 -11.52 -1.00 -21.69
C GLN A 53 -10.07 -0.59 -21.47
N ASN A 54 -9.13 -1.37 -21.98
CA ASN A 54 -7.72 -1.06 -21.91
C ASN A 54 -7.36 0.12 -22.82
N PRO A 55 -6.87 1.25 -22.27
CA PRO A 55 -6.55 2.44 -23.07
C PRO A 55 -5.35 2.22 -24.00
N ASN A 56 -4.50 1.22 -23.73
CA ASN A 56 -3.31 0.92 -24.53
C ASN A 56 -3.54 -0.19 -25.57
N PHE A 57 -4.62 -0.97 -25.43
CA PHE A 57 -4.94 -2.10 -26.30
C PHE A 57 -6.41 -2.08 -26.70
N ALA A 58 -6.69 -1.50 -27.87
CA ALA A 58 -8.04 -1.30 -28.38
C ALA A 58 -8.85 -2.63 -28.44
N GLY A 59 -10.12 -2.57 -28.03
CA GLY A 59 -11.03 -3.71 -28.04
C GLY A 59 -10.76 -4.76 -26.97
N THR A 60 -9.84 -4.52 -26.03
CA THR A 60 -9.56 -5.46 -24.94
C THR A 60 -10.16 -5.00 -23.61
N PRO A 61 -10.77 -5.91 -22.82
CA PRO A 61 -11.28 -5.56 -21.49
C PRO A 61 -10.17 -5.10 -20.54
N PHE A 62 -10.47 -4.14 -19.67
CA PHE A 62 -9.52 -3.73 -18.63
C PHE A 62 -9.47 -4.78 -17.51
N ARG A 63 -8.27 -5.32 -17.24
CA ARG A 63 -8.05 -6.39 -16.24
C ARG A 63 -7.27 -5.95 -15.00
N TYR A 64 -7.00 -4.65 -14.89
CA TYR A 64 -6.26 -4.07 -13.77
C TYR A 64 -7.24 -3.39 -12.79
N PRO A 65 -6.95 -3.34 -11.47
CA PRO A 65 -7.78 -2.62 -10.50
C PRO A 65 -7.95 -1.14 -10.87
N PHE A 66 -9.18 -0.71 -11.21
CA PHE A 66 -9.41 0.61 -11.80
C PHE A 66 -9.95 1.66 -10.84
N ALA A 67 -10.45 1.30 -9.65
CA ALA A 67 -11.04 2.28 -8.73
C ALA A 67 -10.06 3.38 -8.28
N PRO A 68 -8.76 3.08 -8.08
CA PRO A 68 -7.74 4.11 -7.88
C PRO A 68 -7.79 5.16 -9.01
N ASP A 69 -7.65 4.74 -10.26
CA ASP A 69 -7.64 5.64 -11.43
C ASP A 69 -8.96 6.34 -11.66
N PHE A 70 -10.08 5.67 -11.38
CA PHE A 70 -11.41 6.28 -11.43
C PHE A 70 -11.53 7.44 -10.44
N ALA A 71 -10.96 7.32 -9.22
CA ALA A 71 -10.91 8.42 -8.27
C ALA A 71 -10.06 9.61 -8.79
N SER A 72 -8.96 9.36 -9.52
CA SER A 72 -8.21 10.42 -10.19
C SER A 72 -9.03 11.07 -11.31
N ALA A 73 -9.77 10.26 -12.07
CA ALA A 73 -10.61 10.73 -13.17
C ALA A 73 -11.69 11.71 -12.69
N LEU A 74 -12.25 11.50 -11.49
CA LEU A 74 -13.17 12.45 -10.86
C LEU A 74 -12.51 13.82 -10.59
N LEU A 75 -11.25 13.83 -10.14
CA LEU A 75 -10.49 15.07 -9.94
C LEU A 75 -10.15 15.75 -11.27
N LEU A 76 -9.77 14.96 -12.28
CA LEU A 76 -9.54 15.45 -13.65
C LEU A 76 -10.80 16.10 -14.25
N ALA A 77 -11.95 15.44 -14.13
CA ALA A 77 -13.23 15.99 -14.55
C ALA A 77 -13.58 17.28 -13.78
N GLY A 78 -13.12 17.40 -12.54
CA GLY A 78 -13.19 18.62 -11.72
C GLY A 78 -12.15 19.69 -12.05
N GLY A 79 -11.33 19.53 -13.09
CA GLY A 79 -10.38 20.54 -13.58
C GLY A 79 -8.97 20.44 -12.99
N TRP A 80 -8.63 19.39 -12.25
CA TRP A 80 -7.26 19.18 -11.76
C TRP A 80 -6.32 18.79 -12.90
N THR A 81 -5.05 19.14 -12.79
CA THR A 81 -4.03 18.63 -13.71
C THR A 81 -3.80 17.13 -13.49
N VAL A 82 -3.35 16.41 -14.52
CA VAL A 82 -3.05 14.97 -14.40
C VAL A 82 -2.06 14.68 -13.26
N PRO A 83 -0.89 15.35 -13.14
CA PRO A 83 0.02 15.04 -12.04
C PRO A 83 -0.61 15.29 -10.66
N ALA A 84 -1.39 16.36 -10.49
CA ALA A 84 -2.07 16.64 -9.23
C ALA A 84 -3.15 15.59 -8.90
N SER A 85 -3.92 15.16 -9.92
CA SER A 85 -4.97 14.14 -9.76
C SER A 85 -4.43 12.77 -9.37
N LEU A 86 -3.19 12.44 -9.78
CA LEU A 86 -2.51 11.20 -9.41
C LEU A 86 -1.80 11.32 -8.05
N ALA A 87 -1.07 12.42 -7.84
CA ALA A 87 -0.23 12.62 -6.67
C ALA A 87 -1.04 12.79 -5.38
N TRP A 88 -2.08 13.63 -5.40
CA TRP A 88 -2.80 14.01 -4.17
C TRP A 88 -3.51 12.84 -3.49
N PRO A 89 -4.31 12.01 -4.19
CA PRO A 89 -4.94 10.85 -3.55
C PRO A 89 -3.91 9.83 -3.06
N SER A 90 -2.83 9.61 -3.81
CA SER A 90 -1.78 8.65 -3.47
C SER A 90 -1.01 9.08 -2.22
N TRP A 91 -0.67 10.38 -2.13
CA TRP A 91 -0.11 10.99 -0.93
C TRP A 91 -1.04 10.83 0.27
N ALA A 92 -2.32 11.18 0.11
CA ALA A 92 -3.30 11.08 1.18
C ALA A 92 -3.45 9.64 1.69
N MET A 93 -3.57 8.66 0.79
CA MET A 93 -3.64 7.24 1.15
C MET A 93 -2.35 6.74 1.82
N THR A 94 -1.18 7.25 1.41
CA THR A 94 0.08 6.96 2.09
C THR A 94 0.08 7.49 3.52
N VAL A 95 -0.33 8.75 3.73
CA VAL A 95 -0.41 9.34 5.08
C VAL A 95 -1.40 8.56 5.95
N LEU A 96 -2.55 8.15 5.41
CA LEU A 96 -3.52 7.31 6.12
C LEU A 96 -2.95 5.95 6.48
N THR A 97 -2.22 5.31 5.56
CA THR A 97 -1.55 4.03 5.80
C THR A 97 -0.55 4.14 6.95
N LEU A 98 0.37 5.11 6.88
CA LEU A 98 1.44 5.27 7.89
C LEU A 98 0.87 5.71 9.25
N SER A 99 -0.13 6.59 9.26
CA SER A 99 -0.84 6.97 10.48
C SER A 99 -1.59 5.77 11.06
N GLY A 100 -2.26 4.99 10.21
CA GLY A 100 -2.93 3.76 10.58
C GLY A 100 -1.97 2.75 11.19
N LEU A 101 -0.76 2.58 10.63
CA LEU A 101 0.27 1.69 11.16
C LEU A 101 0.69 2.10 12.58
N ILE A 102 0.85 3.40 12.85
CA ILE A 102 1.15 3.88 14.20
C ILE A 102 0.02 3.57 15.16
N LEU A 103 -1.22 3.85 14.76
CA LEU A 103 -2.38 3.62 15.59
C LEU A 103 -2.56 2.12 15.86
N TRP A 104 -2.30 1.27 14.87
CA TRP A 104 -2.40 -0.18 15.01
C TRP A 104 -1.31 -0.73 15.93
N ALA A 105 -0.05 -0.33 15.74
CA ALA A 105 1.05 -0.70 16.62
C ALA A 105 0.81 -0.21 18.07
N ARG A 106 0.26 1.00 18.25
CA ARG A 106 -0.14 1.50 19.57
C ARG A 106 -1.26 0.65 20.19
N ARG A 107 -2.23 0.19 19.40
CA ARG A 107 -3.30 -0.71 19.91
C ARG A 107 -2.76 -2.05 20.40
N LEU A 108 -1.69 -2.55 19.79
CA LEU A 108 -1.08 -3.83 20.16
C LEU A 108 -0.12 -3.71 21.34
N THR A 109 0.61 -2.60 21.45
CA THR A 109 1.73 -2.45 22.41
C THR A 109 1.48 -1.44 23.53
N GLY A 110 0.44 -0.61 23.40
CA GLY A 110 0.15 0.52 24.29
C GLY A 110 0.96 1.79 24.01
N GLY A 111 2.07 1.71 23.26
CA GLY A 111 3.01 2.83 23.05
C GLY A 111 2.98 3.43 21.65
N ILE A 112 3.02 4.77 21.54
CA ILE A 112 3.21 5.46 20.25
C ILE A 112 4.61 5.19 19.67
N ALA A 113 5.62 5.03 20.53
CA ALA A 113 7.00 4.76 20.12
C ALA A 113 7.11 3.51 19.24
N ALA A 114 6.40 2.43 19.57
CA ALA A 114 6.35 1.22 18.75
C ALA A 114 5.82 1.50 17.34
N GLY A 115 4.81 2.37 17.22
CA GLY A 115 4.29 2.81 15.93
C GLY A 115 5.30 3.62 15.12
N VAL A 116 6.02 4.54 15.77
CA VAL A 116 7.07 5.33 15.10
C VAL A 116 8.17 4.40 14.58
N ILE A 117 8.62 3.44 15.40
CA ILE A 117 9.59 2.42 14.98
C ILE A 117 9.05 1.61 13.80
N ALA A 118 7.79 1.17 13.85
CA ALA A 118 7.17 0.42 12.76
C ALA A 118 7.18 1.22 11.44
N VAL A 119 6.74 2.48 11.46
CA VAL A 119 6.78 3.35 10.26
C VAL A 119 8.21 3.55 9.75
N THR A 120 9.17 3.80 10.64
CA THR A 120 10.58 3.96 10.25
C THR A 120 11.10 2.71 9.57
N LEU A 121 10.87 1.52 10.15
CA LEU A 121 11.29 0.25 9.56
C LEU A 121 10.58 -0.05 8.24
N THR A 122 9.30 0.31 8.11
CA THR A 122 8.55 0.16 6.85
C THR A 122 9.09 1.07 5.76
N LEU A 123 9.38 2.33 6.05
CA LEU A 123 9.83 3.29 5.05
C LEU A 123 11.30 3.09 4.65
N LEU A 124 12.15 2.80 5.64
CA LEU A 124 13.58 2.57 5.45
C LEU A 124 13.91 1.10 5.18
N GLY A 125 12.89 0.25 5.01
CA GLY A 125 13.08 -1.13 4.60
C GLY A 125 13.86 -1.21 3.29
N GLY A 126 14.68 -2.24 3.13
CA GLY A 126 15.51 -2.43 1.92
C GLY A 126 16.29 -3.74 1.94
N GLY A 127 15.86 -4.70 2.77
CA GLY A 127 16.61 -5.93 3.03
C GLY A 127 17.95 -5.68 3.72
N ILE A 128 18.90 -6.60 3.52
CA ILE A 128 20.23 -6.56 4.13
C ILE A 128 21.28 -5.82 3.27
N GLY A 129 20.88 -5.29 2.12
CA GLY A 129 21.82 -4.66 1.17
C GLY A 129 22.45 -3.37 1.69
N PHE A 130 21.84 -2.71 2.68
CA PHE A 130 22.45 -1.56 3.37
C PHE A 130 23.79 -1.91 4.03
N LEU A 131 24.11 -3.19 4.27
CA LEU A 131 25.41 -3.59 4.81
C LEU A 131 26.56 -3.26 3.85
N PHE A 132 26.30 -3.25 2.53
CA PHE A 132 27.30 -2.90 1.52
C PHE A 132 27.68 -1.41 1.56
N PHE A 133 26.78 -0.54 2.06
CA PHE A 133 27.08 0.87 2.28
C PHE A 133 28.28 1.05 3.21
N PHE A 134 28.44 0.20 4.23
CA PHE A 134 29.60 0.30 5.13
C PHE A 134 30.91 -0.05 4.43
N GLY A 135 30.89 -0.93 3.43
CA GLY A 135 32.04 -1.21 2.58
C GLY A 135 32.43 -0.02 1.71
N ASP A 136 31.44 0.72 1.20
CA ASP A 136 31.67 1.93 0.42
C ASP A 136 32.10 3.10 1.32
N ALA A 137 31.50 3.26 2.50
CA ALA A 137 31.90 4.24 3.49
C ALA A 137 33.34 3.99 4.01
N ALA A 138 33.75 2.73 4.15
CA ALA A 138 35.13 2.38 4.51
C ALA A 138 36.14 2.72 3.39
N ARG A 139 35.72 2.57 2.11
CA ARG A 139 36.57 2.84 0.94
C ARG A 139 36.64 4.32 0.55
N LEU A 140 35.51 5.01 0.59
CA LEU A 140 35.33 6.38 0.10
C LEU A 140 35.36 7.43 1.23
N GLY A 141 35.25 7.00 2.49
CA GLY A 141 34.99 7.84 3.66
C GLY A 141 33.49 8.06 3.88
N LEU A 142 33.05 8.04 5.15
CA LEU A 142 31.63 8.13 5.52
C LEU A 142 30.95 9.40 4.99
N SER A 143 31.59 10.56 5.12
CA SER A 143 31.03 11.83 4.63
C SER A 143 30.81 11.80 3.12
N ASN A 144 31.79 11.29 2.37
CA ASN A 144 31.69 11.20 0.93
C ASN A 144 30.63 10.18 0.49
N ALA A 145 30.58 9.01 1.13
CA ALA A 145 29.58 7.99 0.84
C ALA A 145 28.13 8.45 1.13
N LEU A 146 27.93 9.31 2.13
CA LEU A 146 26.62 9.90 2.43
C LEU A 146 26.22 11.00 1.43
N MET A 147 27.18 11.80 0.96
CA MET A 147 26.92 12.87 -0.02
C MET A 147 26.78 12.33 -1.44
N HIS A 148 27.44 11.22 -1.75
CA HIS A 148 27.50 10.58 -3.06
C HIS A 148 27.19 9.08 -2.91
N ILE A 149 25.91 8.79 -2.72
CA ILE A 149 25.42 7.41 -2.59
C ILE A 149 25.70 6.65 -3.90
N ALA A 150 26.63 5.69 -3.85
CA ALA A 150 27.10 4.95 -5.01
C ALA A 150 26.05 3.97 -5.56
N HIS A 151 25.33 3.30 -4.67
CA HIS A 151 24.33 2.29 -5.00
C HIS A 151 23.02 2.53 -4.23
N THR A 152 21.91 2.00 -4.72
CA THR A 152 20.61 2.06 -4.04
C THR A 152 20.53 1.14 -2.82
N TYR A 153 21.41 0.14 -2.74
CA TYR A 153 21.53 -0.86 -1.66
C TYR A 153 20.28 -1.69 -1.36
N ASP A 154 19.23 -1.58 -2.17
CA ASP A 154 17.96 -2.29 -1.99
C ASP A 154 17.81 -3.48 -2.96
N ARG A 155 18.59 -3.47 -4.05
CA ARG A 155 18.57 -4.52 -5.06
C ARG A 155 19.94 -4.79 -5.68
N SER A 156 20.12 -6.05 -6.03
CA SER A 156 21.06 -6.54 -7.02
C SER A 156 20.33 -6.61 -8.35
N CYS A 157 20.98 -6.20 -9.43
CA CYS A 157 20.44 -6.48 -10.75
C CYS A 157 21.53 -7.11 -11.62
N PRO A 158 21.19 -8.07 -12.51
CA PRO A 158 22.06 -8.45 -13.60
C PRO A 158 22.53 -7.17 -14.29
N TYR A 159 23.78 -7.12 -14.75
CA TYR A 159 24.20 -6.10 -15.72
C TYR A 159 23.24 -6.23 -16.92
N GLY A 160 22.14 -5.48 -16.90
CA GLY A 160 21.20 -5.37 -17.99
C GLY A 160 21.82 -4.54 -19.12
N SER A 161 21.11 -4.40 -20.23
CA SER A 161 21.50 -3.48 -21.29
C SER A 161 20.46 -2.35 -21.39
N PRO A 162 20.80 -1.11 -20.99
CA PRO A 162 22.04 -0.71 -20.34
C PRO A 162 22.10 -1.15 -18.86
N PRO A 163 23.31 -1.35 -18.29
CA PRO A 163 23.44 -1.74 -16.90
C PRO A 163 23.07 -0.56 -16.01
N ASP A 164 22.24 -0.79 -15.00
CA ASP A 164 21.93 0.22 -13.99
C ASP A 164 23.10 0.27 -13.00
N PRO A 165 23.98 1.29 -13.07
CA PRO A 165 25.17 1.35 -12.23
C PRO A 165 24.83 1.57 -10.76
N SER A 166 23.58 1.93 -10.45
CA SER A 166 23.12 2.15 -9.08
C SER A 166 22.76 0.84 -8.36
N CYS A 167 22.62 -0.30 -9.04
CA CYS A 167 22.38 -1.59 -8.38
C CYS A 167 23.66 -2.18 -7.74
N LEU A 168 23.46 -3.06 -6.77
CA LEU A 168 24.50 -3.97 -6.30
C LEU A 168 24.79 -5.10 -7.32
N ASP A 169 25.94 -5.75 -7.15
CA ASP A 169 26.34 -6.92 -7.95
C ASP A 169 25.23 -8.00 -7.96
N ALA A 170 24.96 -8.52 -9.15
CA ALA A 170 23.94 -9.54 -9.42
C ALA A 170 24.14 -10.82 -8.58
N THR A 171 25.39 -11.17 -8.26
CA THR A 171 25.74 -12.37 -7.49
C THR A 171 25.19 -12.35 -6.06
N PHE A 172 24.94 -11.17 -5.49
CA PHE A 172 24.34 -11.07 -4.16
C PHE A 172 22.84 -11.41 -4.14
N ASN A 173 22.18 -11.40 -5.30
CA ASN A 173 20.76 -11.73 -5.46
C ASN A 173 19.82 -11.05 -4.44
N ILE A 174 20.10 -9.79 -4.13
CA ILE A 174 19.25 -8.98 -3.24
C ILE A 174 18.08 -8.44 -4.08
N GLN A 175 16.84 -8.69 -3.68
CA GLN A 175 15.64 -8.22 -4.40
C GLN A 175 14.66 -7.53 -3.44
N TRP A 176 15.20 -6.72 -2.53
CA TRP A 176 14.45 -6.11 -1.43
C TRP A 176 14.31 -4.61 -1.65
N TYR A 177 13.56 -4.28 -2.69
CA TYR A 177 13.31 -2.92 -3.14
C TYR A 177 12.88 -1.97 -2.00
N ASN A 178 13.42 -0.75 -2.02
CA ASN A 178 13.08 0.25 -1.02
C ASN A 178 11.58 0.59 -1.09
N PRO A 179 10.84 0.52 0.03
CA PRO A 179 9.39 0.70 0.01
C PRO A 179 8.92 2.07 -0.42
N ILE A 180 9.67 3.14 -0.13
CA ILE A 180 9.30 4.49 -0.60
C ILE A 180 9.34 4.51 -2.12
N LEU A 181 10.50 4.15 -2.69
CA LEU A 181 10.75 4.30 -4.12
C LEU A 181 10.02 3.27 -4.97
N SER A 182 9.67 2.11 -4.40
CA SER A 182 9.12 1.00 -5.19
C SER A 182 7.65 0.70 -4.93
N TYR A 183 7.09 1.09 -3.78
CA TYR A 183 5.69 0.86 -3.46
C TYR A 183 4.93 2.17 -3.19
N TYR A 184 5.34 2.94 -2.18
CA TYR A 184 4.56 4.09 -1.73
C TYR A 184 4.49 5.24 -2.73
N LEU A 185 5.61 5.56 -3.39
CA LEU A 185 5.66 6.66 -4.35
C LEU A 185 5.10 6.28 -5.73
N PRO A 186 5.55 5.18 -6.38
CA PRO A 186 5.08 4.87 -7.72
C PRO A 186 3.71 4.18 -7.70
N GLN A 187 3.52 3.12 -6.90
CA GLN A 187 2.39 2.20 -7.05
C GLN A 187 1.11 2.73 -6.42
N ARG A 188 0.27 3.33 -7.28
CA ARG A 188 -0.99 3.95 -6.84
C ARG A 188 -1.98 2.94 -6.24
N SER A 189 -2.14 1.78 -6.86
CA SER A 189 -3.03 0.73 -6.34
C SER A 189 -2.60 0.24 -4.97
N PHE A 190 -1.28 0.09 -4.76
CA PHE A 190 -0.72 -0.34 -3.48
C PHE A 190 -1.10 0.59 -2.34
N VAL A 191 -0.95 1.90 -2.48
CA VAL A 191 -1.22 2.84 -1.36
C VAL A 191 -2.70 2.88 -0.96
N PHE A 192 -3.61 2.72 -1.92
CA PHE A 192 -5.04 2.56 -1.63
C PHE A 192 -5.32 1.24 -0.90
N GLY A 193 -4.77 0.14 -1.42
CA GLY A 193 -4.88 -1.17 -0.78
C GLY A 193 -4.31 -1.18 0.65
N ALA A 194 -3.16 -0.55 0.86
CA ALA A 194 -2.51 -0.46 2.16
C ALA A 194 -3.34 0.36 3.16
N ALA A 195 -3.97 1.46 2.73
CA ALA A 195 -4.85 2.24 3.58
C ALA A 195 -6.08 1.42 4.01
N MET A 196 -6.68 0.67 3.08
CA MET A 196 -7.80 -0.23 3.37
C MET A 196 -7.40 -1.38 4.31
N VAL A 197 -6.22 -1.98 4.11
CA VAL A 197 -5.65 -2.98 5.02
C VAL A 197 -5.54 -2.40 6.43
N MET A 198 -4.97 -1.21 6.58
CA MET A 198 -4.84 -0.60 7.91
C MET A 198 -6.19 -0.29 8.55
N ALA A 199 -7.19 0.16 7.76
CA ALA A 199 -8.55 0.36 8.26
C ALA A 199 -9.16 -0.96 8.78
N VAL A 200 -9.04 -2.06 8.02
CA VAL A 200 -9.51 -3.39 8.42
C VAL A 200 -8.82 -3.87 9.69
N LEU A 201 -7.48 -3.79 9.75
CA LEU A 201 -6.72 -4.20 10.92
C LEU A 201 -7.11 -3.38 12.15
N LEU A 202 -7.29 -2.07 12.01
CA LEU A 202 -7.77 -1.21 13.09
C LEU A 202 -9.18 -1.63 13.55
N LEU A 203 -10.12 -1.87 12.65
CA LEU A 203 -11.49 -2.28 13.01
C LEU A 203 -11.52 -3.62 13.77
N LEU A 204 -10.74 -4.60 13.30
CA LEU A 204 -10.78 -5.96 13.85
C LEU A 204 -9.95 -6.15 15.13
N THR A 205 -8.88 -5.37 15.33
CA THR A 205 -7.96 -5.62 16.46
C THR A 205 -8.63 -5.52 17.84
N PRO A 206 -9.41 -4.47 18.19
CA PRO A 206 -10.03 -4.38 19.52
C PRO A 206 -10.93 -5.56 19.90
N PRO A 207 -11.90 -6.01 19.07
CA PRO A 207 -12.70 -7.17 19.43
C PRO A 207 -11.84 -8.43 19.51
N LEU A 208 -10.81 -8.60 18.68
CA LEU A 208 -9.95 -9.78 18.74
C LEU A 208 -9.13 -9.83 20.04
N LEU A 209 -8.60 -8.71 20.52
CA LEU A 209 -7.90 -8.65 21.80
C LEU A 209 -8.81 -9.02 23.00
N ALA A 210 -10.11 -8.79 22.89
CA ALA A 210 -11.10 -9.21 23.89
C ALA A 210 -11.56 -10.68 23.72
N THR A 211 -11.12 -11.37 22.65
CA THR A 211 -11.53 -12.74 22.35
C THR A 211 -10.52 -13.72 22.90
N PRO A 212 -10.93 -14.67 23.75
CA PRO A 212 -10.02 -15.70 24.20
C PRO A 212 -9.58 -16.61 23.05
N PHE A 213 -8.33 -17.02 23.10
CA PHE A 213 -7.71 -17.89 22.12
C PHE A 213 -8.36 -19.28 22.09
N PHE A 214 -8.66 -19.81 20.90
CA PHE A 214 -9.18 -21.16 20.64
C PHE A 214 -10.49 -21.58 21.34
N ARG A 215 -11.37 -20.65 21.74
CA ARG A 215 -12.68 -20.98 22.36
C ARG A 215 -13.78 -21.37 21.36
N TRP A 216 -13.49 -22.42 20.59
CA TRP A 216 -14.38 -22.90 19.52
C TRP A 216 -15.69 -23.51 20.04
N ARG A 217 -15.65 -24.24 21.16
CA ARG A 217 -16.83 -24.94 21.71
C ARG A 217 -17.94 -23.96 22.05
N GLU A 218 -17.59 -22.88 22.75
CA GLU A 218 -18.52 -21.83 23.16
C GLU A 218 -19.01 -21.01 21.97
N THR A 219 -18.12 -20.74 21.01
CA THR A 219 -18.48 -20.05 19.77
C THR A 219 -19.53 -20.83 18.98
N ILE A 220 -19.32 -22.13 18.79
CA ILE A 220 -20.27 -23.00 18.07
C ILE A 220 -21.61 -23.08 18.82
N ALA A 221 -21.57 -23.23 20.15
CA ALA A 221 -22.79 -23.23 20.97
C ALA A 221 -23.58 -21.92 20.81
N THR A 222 -22.87 -20.79 20.78
CA THR A 222 -23.47 -19.45 20.59
C THR A 222 -24.08 -19.28 19.19
N ILE A 223 -23.39 -19.74 18.14
CA ILE A 223 -23.91 -19.69 16.77
C ILE A 223 -25.20 -20.52 16.67
N ARG A 224 -25.20 -21.73 17.23
CA ARG A 224 -26.37 -22.63 17.20
C ARG A 224 -27.57 -22.06 17.95
N SER A 225 -27.36 -21.47 19.13
CA SER A 225 -28.45 -20.91 19.94
C SER A 225 -28.98 -19.57 19.40
N SER A 226 -28.14 -18.81 18.68
CA SER A 226 -28.49 -17.48 18.15
C SER A 226 -29.05 -17.50 16.74
N TRP A 227 -29.05 -18.65 16.06
CA TRP A 227 -29.53 -18.84 14.68
C TRP A 227 -30.93 -18.24 14.40
N PRO A 228 -31.93 -18.32 15.31
CA PRO A 228 -33.26 -17.77 15.05
C PRO A 228 -33.42 -16.26 15.35
N ARG A 229 -32.45 -15.63 16.04
CA ARG A 229 -32.57 -14.23 16.55
C ARG A 229 -31.27 -13.46 16.39
N TRP A 230 -30.70 -13.49 15.19
CA TRP A 230 -29.44 -12.79 14.93
C TRP A 230 -29.68 -11.27 14.87
N MET A 231 -29.55 -10.60 16.01
CA MET A 231 -29.52 -9.13 16.09
C MET A 231 -28.09 -8.65 15.91
N LEU A 232 -27.90 -7.70 14.99
CA LEU A 232 -26.63 -7.01 14.76
C LEU A 232 -26.19 -6.25 16.01
N LYS A 233 -25.27 -6.84 16.78
CA LYS A 233 -24.56 -6.12 17.85
C LYS A 233 -23.59 -5.12 17.22
N SER A 234 -23.29 -4.03 17.92
CA SER A 234 -22.31 -3.01 17.49
C SER A 234 -20.95 -3.62 17.09
N GLU A 235 -20.51 -4.67 17.78
CA GLU A 235 -19.28 -5.40 17.42
C GLU A 235 -19.37 -6.12 16.08
N ALA A 236 -20.54 -6.63 15.69
CA ALA A 236 -20.74 -7.29 14.39
C ALA A 236 -20.68 -6.30 13.22
N VAL A 237 -21.01 -5.02 13.46
CA VAL A 237 -20.88 -3.95 12.46
C VAL A 237 -19.41 -3.75 12.08
N ALA A 238 -18.47 -3.82 13.03
CA ALA A 238 -17.04 -3.70 12.71
C ALA A 238 -16.57 -4.82 11.76
N PHE A 239 -17.04 -6.05 11.96
CA PHE A 239 -16.73 -7.19 11.09
C PHE A 239 -17.38 -7.04 9.70
N LEU A 240 -18.64 -6.60 9.62
CA LEU A 240 -19.29 -6.33 8.34
C LEU A 240 -18.61 -5.23 7.55
N VAL A 241 -18.27 -4.10 8.19
CA VAL A 241 -17.56 -2.99 7.53
C VAL A 241 -16.17 -3.45 7.08
N ALA A 242 -15.45 -4.19 7.92
CA ALA A 242 -14.15 -4.75 7.57
C ALA A 242 -14.25 -5.77 6.41
N GLY A 243 -15.28 -6.61 6.40
CA GLY A 243 -15.58 -7.55 5.32
C GLY A 243 -15.90 -6.83 4.01
N GLY A 244 -16.77 -5.83 4.06
CA GLY A 244 -17.10 -4.98 2.90
C GLY A 244 -15.89 -4.23 2.34
N LEU A 245 -15.05 -3.63 3.19
CA LEU A 245 -13.78 -3.03 2.76
C LEU A 245 -12.88 -4.07 2.10
N THR A 246 -12.75 -5.26 2.71
CA THR A 246 -11.95 -6.35 2.13
C THR A 246 -12.50 -6.81 0.78
N GLY A 247 -13.83 -6.94 0.65
CA GLY A 247 -14.52 -7.33 -0.58
C GLY A 247 -14.42 -6.29 -1.71
N LEU A 248 -14.12 -5.02 -1.39
CA LEU A 248 -13.85 -3.98 -2.38
C LEU A 248 -12.41 -4.03 -2.92
N LEU A 249 -11.48 -4.73 -2.26
CA LEU A 249 -10.08 -4.77 -2.68
C LEU A 249 -9.81 -5.28 -4.11
N PRO A 250 -10.60 -6.17 -4.75
CA PRO A 250 -10.43 -6.46 -6.18
C PRO A 250 -10.42 -5.20 -7.08
N LEU A 251 -11.15 -4.15 -6.67
CA LEU A 251 -11.21 -2.89 -7.41
C LEU A 251 -10.01 -1.97 -7.14
N PHE A 252 -9.31 -2.16 -6.01
CA PHE A 252 -8.22 -1.30 -5.55
C PHE A 252 -6.85 -1.97 -5.62
N HIS A 253 -6.70 -3.16 -5.03
CA HIS A 253 -5.43 -3.88 -4.96
C HIS A 253 -5.61 -5.37 -4.59
N VAL A 254 -5.46 -6.27 -5.56
CA VAL A 254 -5.70 -7.72 -5.38
C VAL A 254 -4.71 -8.38 -4.40
N HIS A 255 -3.44 -7.95 -4.35
CA HIS A 255 -2.49 -8.53 -3.39
C HIS A 255 -2.88 -8.24 -1.94
N SER A 256 -3.46 -7.06 -1.67
CA SER A 256 -4.01 -6.74 -0.33
C SER A 256 -5.18 -7.64 0.04
N LEU A 257 -6.03 -8.03 -0.94
CA LEU A 257 -7.10 -9.00 -0.70
C LEU A 257 -6.53 -10.34 -0.23
N LEU A 258 -5.51 -10.84 -0.93
CA LEU A 258 -4.87 -12.10 -0.57
C LEU A 258 -4.27 -12.05 0.84
N VAL A 259 -3.54 -10.98 1.16
CA VAL A 259 -2.94 -10.77 2.48
C VAL A 259 -4.01 -10.74 3.57
N LEU A 260 -5.07 -9.93 3.40
CA LEU A 260 -6.16 -9.90 4.39
C LEU A 260 -6.88 -11.23 4.48
N GLY A 261 -7.14 -11.92 3.37
CA GLY A 261 -7.77 -13.24 3.38
C GLY A 261 -6.99 -14.24 4.24
N ILE A 262 -5.67 -14.31 4.07
CA ILE A 262 -4.81 -15.19 4.87
C ILE A 262 -4.80 -14.76 6.34
N VAL A 263 -4.56 -13.48 6.63
CA VAL A 263 -4.46 -12.96 8.00
C VAL A 263 -5.78 -13.14 8.76
N THR A 264 -6.90 -12.79 8.13
CA THR A 264 -8.24 -12.87 8.75
C THR A 264 -8.73 -14.29 8.88
N ALA A 265 -8.41 -15.20 7.95
CA ALA A 265 -8.66 -16.62 8.14
C ALA A 265 -7.88 -17.17 9.34
N GLY A 266 -6.59 -16.83 9.44
CA GLY A 266 -5.78 -17.17 10.62
C GLY A 266 -6.39 -16.61 11.91
N TRP A 267 -6.77 -15.34 11.93
CA TRP A 267 -7.40 -14.73 13.10
C TRP A 267 -8.76 -15.35 13.45
N ALA A 268 -9.57 -15.72 12.45
CA ALA A 268 -10.84 -16.42 12.68
C ALA A 268 -10.64 -17.80 13.30
N LEU A 269 -9.55 -18.48 12.93
CA LEU A 269 -9.16 -19.77 13.50
C LEU A 269 -8.67 -19.66 14.94
N LEU A 270 -7.87 -18.65 15.22
CA LEU A 270 -7.24 -18.44 16.53
C LEU A 270 -8.18 -17.76 17.54
N PHE A 271 -9.06 -16.87 17.07
CA PHE A 271 -9.97 -16.06 17.88
C PHE A 271 -11.40 -16.23 17.39
N PRO A 272 -12.00 -17.43 17.59
CA PRO A 272 -13.31 -17.74 17.06
C PRO A 272 -14.39 -16.86 17.66
N ARG A 273 -15.26 -16.32 16.80
CA ARG A 273 -16.44 -15.52 17.16
C ARG A 273 -17.53 -15.67 16.10
N PRO A 274 -18.82 -15.55 16.47
CA PRO A 274 -19.91 -15.52 15.49
C PRO A 274 -19.82 -14.36 14.49
N ALA A 275 -19.23 -13.23 14.90
CA ALA A 275 -19.12 -12.03 14.06
C ALA A 275 -18.29 -12.22 12.78
N TRP A 276 -17.40 -13.22 12.75
CA TRP A 276 -16.66 -13.58 11.53
C TRP A 276 -17.57 -13.95 10.36
N LEU A 277 -18.77 -14.49 10.63
CA LEU A 277 -19.75 -14.75 9.58
C LEU A 277 -20.13 -13.48 8.81
N GLY A 278 -20.19 -12.32 9.48
CA GLY A 278 -20.44 -11.04 8.81
C GLY A 278 -19.23 -10.52 8.04
N PHE A 279 -18.00 -10.86 8.45
CA PHE A 279 -16.82 -10.48 7.67
C PHE A 279 -16.70 -11.27 6.36
N PHE A 280 -17.11 -12.54 6.36
CA PHE A 280 -17.00 -13.45 5.21
C PHE A 280 -18.30 -13.60 4.38
N ALA A 281 -19.36 -12.86 4.74
CA ALA A 281 -20.62 -12.84 4.01
C ALA A 281 -20.50 -12.03 2.71
#